data_AF-A0A372JI54-F1
#
_entry.id   AF-A0A372JI54-F1
#
_cell.length_a   1.000
_cell.length_b   1.000
_cell.length_c   1.000
_cell.angle_alpha   90.00
_cell.angle_beta   90.00
_cell.angle_gamma   90.00
#
_symmetry.space_group_name_H-M   'P 1'
#
loop_
_entity.id
_entity.type
_entity.pdbx_description
1 polymer ?
#
loop_
_entity_poly.entity_id
_entity_poly.type
_entity_poly.pdbx_seq_one_letter_code
_entity_poly.pdbx_strand_id
1 'polypeptide(L)' 'MTIGGEAVAAAGTFGVVNPATGEVAERAPDATREQLDAAMDAAHAARAGWRADEQA' A
#
# COMPACT_ATOMS: atom_id res chain seq x y z
N MET A 1 -2.47 4.50 -4.25
CA MET A 1 -1.63 3.75 -3.27
C MET A 1 -0.19 3.82 -3.73
N THR A 2 0.78 3.44 -2.90
CA THR A 2 2.20 3.45 -3.29
C THR A 2 2.74 2.03 -3.35
N ILE A 3 3.34 1.65 -4.48
CA ILE A 3 3.97 0.34 -4.69
C ILE A 3 5.34 0.59 -5.33
N GLY A 4 6.41 0.03 -4.76
CA GLY A 4 7.77 0.17 -5.32
C GLY A 4 8.29 1.61 -5.42
N GLY A 5 7.75 2.55 -4.64
CA GLY A 5 8.08 3.97 -4.73
C GLY A 5 7.24 4.76 -5.75
N GLU A 6 6.31 4.12 -6.43
CA GLU A 6 5.45 4.75 -7.44
C GLU A 6 4.00 4.92 -6.97
N ALA A 7 3.34 5.97 -7.47
CA ALA A 7 1.91 6.17 -7.28
C ALA A 7 1.12 5.25 -8.23
N VAL A 8 0.44 4.26 -7.66
CA VAL A 8 -0.38 3.28 -8.39
C VAL A 8 -1.86 3.53 -8.15
N ALA A 9 -2.64 3.55 -9.25
CA ALA A 9 -4.09 3.67 -9.23
C ALA A 9 -4.74 2.37 -8.75
N ALA A 10 -5.72 2.46 -7.87
CA ALA A 10 -6.51 1.31 -7.42
C ALA A 10 -7.70 1.07 -8.36
N ALA A 11 -8.12 -0.19 -8.51
CA ALA A 11 -9.33 -0.52 -9.28
C ALA A 11 -10.61 -0.07 -8.56
N GLY A 12 -10.56 0.05 -7.23
CA GLY A 12 -11.66 0.49 -6.39
C GLY A 12 -11.20 1.21 -5.11
N THR A 13 -12.18 1.61 -4.31
CA THR A 13 -11.94 2.18 -2.97
C THR A 13 -12.98 1.68 -1.98
N PHE A 14 -12.62 1.59 -0.69
CA PHE A 14 -13.55 1.29 0.39
C PHE A 14 -13.60 2.42 1.42
N GLY A 15 -14.72 2.54 2.12
CA GLY A 15 -14.93 3.57 3.13
C GLY A 15 -14.22 3.27 4.44
N VAL A 16 -13.45 4.22 4.96
CA VAL A 16 -12.89 4.18 6.31
C VAL A 16 -13.91 4.78 7.28
N VAL A 17 -14.39 3.97 8.21
CA VAL A 17 -15.46 4.37 9.15
C VAL A 17 -14.86 5.03 10.39
N ASN A 18 -15.43 6.17 10.78
CA ASN A 18 -15.11 6.83 12.05
C ASN A 18 -15.73 6.03 13.22
N PRO A 19 -14.93 5.52 14.17
CA PRO A 19 -15.45 4.69 15.25
C PRO A 19 -16.32 5.46 16.26
N ALA A 20 -16.27 6.79 16.30
CA ALA A 20 -17.09 7.61 17.20
C ALA A 20 -18.48 7.92 16.64
N THR A 21 -18.63 8.03 15.31
CA THR A 21 -19.90 8.42 14.65
C THR A 21 -20.53 7.30 13.83
N GLY A 22 -19.76 6.29 13.44
CA GLY A 22 -20.20 5.23 12.52
C GLY A 22 -20.30 5.66 11.05
N GLU A 23 -19.93 6.90 10.73
CA GLU A 23 -19.99 7.44 9.37
C GLU A 23 -18.66 7.25 8.62
N VAL A 24 -18.70 7.27 7.28
CA VAL A 24 -17.49 7.18 6.45
C VAL A 24 -16.74 8.52 6.49
N ALA A 25 -15.51 8.49 7.00
CA ALA A 25 -14.63 9.66 7.06
C ALA A 25 -13.78 9.82 5.79
N GLU A 26 -13.29 8.71 5.22
CA GLU A 26 -12.40 8.72 4.05
C GLU A 26 -12.59 7.52 3.13
N ARG A 27 -11.90 7.51 1.98
CA ARG A 27 -11.89 6.41 1.01
C ARG A 27 -10.46 5.90 0.78
N ALA A 28 -10.18 4.69 1.22
CA ALA A 28 -8.91 4.01 1.02
C ALA A 28 -8.92 3.21 -0.30
N PRO A 29 -7.77 3.09 -0.99
CA PRO A 29 -7.65 2.26 -2.18
C PRO A 29 -7.86 0.77 -1.87
N ASP A 30 -8.62 0.08 -2.72
CA ASP A 30 -8.85 -1.36 -2.65
C ASP A 30 -7.85 -2.08 -3.57
N ALA A 31 -6.90 -2.79 -2.98
CA ALA A 31 -5.81 -3.42 -3.70
C ALA A 31 -6.25 -4.76 -4.32
N THR A 32 -6.02 -4.93 -5.63
CA THR A 32 -6.24 -6.22 -6.27
C THR A 32 -5.15 -7.22 -5.88
N ARG A 33 -5.37 -8.50 -6.21
CA ARG A 33 -4.36 -9.55 -6.01
C ARG A 33 -3.07 -9.25 -6.75
N GLU A 34 -3.16 -8.79 -7.99
CA GLU A 34 -2.01 -8.48 -8.82
C GLU A 34 -1.22 -7.29 -8.24
N GLN A 35 -1.92 -6.32 -7.65
CA GLN A 35 -1.28 -5.19 -6.97
C GLN A 35 -0.59 -5.62 -5.67
N LEU A 36 -1.18 -6.57 -4.94
CA LEU A 36 -0.54 -7.19 -3.78
C LEU A 36 0.74 -7.94 -4.18
N ASP A 37 0.68 -8.75 -5.24
CA ASP A 37 1.83 -9.50 -5.74
C ASP A 37 2.95 -8.54 -6.17
N ALA A 38 2.62 -7.47 -6.92
CA ALA A 38 3.59 -6.44 -7.32
C ALA A 38 4.24 -5.73 -6.12
N ALA A 39 3.48 -5.49 -5.03
CA ALA A 39 4.03 -4.91 -3.80
C ALA A 39 5.00 -5.86 -3.11
N MET A 40 4.69 -7.15 -3.05
CA MET A 40 5.58 -8.16 -2.47
C MET A 40 6.85 -8.32 -3.29
N ASP A 41 6.75 -8.36 -4.62
CA ASP A 41 7.91 -8.45 -5.51
C ASP A 41 8.84 -7.23 -5.36
N ALA A 42 8.27 -6.02 -5.32
CA ALA A 42 9.05 -4.80 -5.10
C ALA A 42 9.76 -4.80 -3.73
N ALA A 43 9.07 -5.26 -2.67
CA ALA A 43 9.67 -5.39 -1.35
C ALA A 43 10.80 -6.43 -1.32
N HIS A 44 10.62 -7.57 -1.98
CA HIS A 44 11.65 -8.61 -2.11
C HIS A 44 12.89 -8.11 -2.85
N ALA A 45 12.70 -7.36 -3.95
CA ALA A 45 13.79 -6.76 -4.71
C ALA A 45 14.58 -5.74 -3.88
N ALA A 46 13.89 -4.88 -3.12
CA ALA A 46 14.52 -3.86 -2.29
C ALA A 46 15.22 -4.41 -1.04
N ARG A 47 14.80 -5.58 -0.53
CA ARG A 47 15.22 -6.13 0.77
C ARG A 47 16.74 -6.20 0.96
N ALA A 48 17.48 -6.64 -0.06
CA ALA A 48 18.93 -6.82 0.07
C ALA A 48 19.65 -5.48 0.29
N GLY A 49 19.30 -4.45 -0.48
CA GLY A 49 19.83 -3.10 -0.33
C GLY A 49 19.41 -2.49 1.00
N TRP A 50 18.11 -2.53 1.31
CA TRP A 50 17.58 -1.99 2.56
C TRP A 50 18.23 -2.60 3.81
N ARG A 51 18.45 -3.92 3.80
CA ARG A 51 19.08 -4.62 4.92
C ARG A 51 20.56 -4.25 5.12
N ALA A 52 21.27 -3.92 4.04
CA ALA A 52 22.67 -3.52 4.12
C ALA A 52 22.85 -2.06 4.56
N ASP A 53 21.75 -1.29 4.59
CA ASP A 53 21.73 0.14 4.84
C ASP A 53 21.45 0.46 6.32
N GLU A 54 22.29 -0.09 7.23
CA GLU A 54 22.15 0.14 8.69
C GLU A 54 22.49 1.57 9.14
N GLN A 55 22.97 2.43 8.23
CA GLN A 55 23.45 3.79 8.53
C GLN A 55 22.58 4.91 7.90
N ALA A 56 21.48 4.56 7.23
CA ALA A 56 20.51 5.53 6.68
C ALA A 56 19.65 6.18 7.77
#